data_AF-A0A1B6EKK9-F1
#
_entry.id   AF-A0A1B6EKK9-F1
#
_cell.length_a   1.000
_cell.length_b   1.000
_cell.length_c   1.000
_cell.angle_alpha   90.00
_cell.angle_beta   90.00
_cell.angle_gamma   90.00
#
_symmetry.space_group_name_H-M   'P 1'
#
loop_
_entity.id
_entity.type
_entity.pdbx_description
1 polymer ?
#
loop_
_entity_poly.entity_id
_entity_poly.type
_entity_poly.pdbx_seq_one_letter_code
_entity_poly.pdbx_strand_id
1 'polypeptide(L)'
;TLLKQALEDHRLQLTALRQVVEQMGLVTTLLNHIDRESSESETSAAHTPESNGSERLLPQISVTDSSVDPRLVEWLRTLRIDQRSIDKFLMEEYCLDDVLHYVNREDIRKLGLRGGVELRVWKAIVKWRKEHRPGVTPSHPVVDRNHNQL
;
A
#
# COMPACT_ATOMS: atom_id res chain seq x y z
N THR A 1 -28.92 11.94 -40.45
CA THR A 1 -29.15 12.92 -39.37
C THR A 1 -28.29 12.52 -38.19
N LEU A 2 -27.79 13.49 -37.41
CA LEU A 2 -26.94 13.25 -36.23
C LEU A 2 -27.53 12.24 -35.23
N LEU A 3 -28.86 12.17 -35.14
CA LEU A 3 -29.59 11.19 -34.33
C LEU A 3 -29.30 9.73 -34.73
N LYS A 4 -29.18 9.44 -36.04
CA LYS A 4 -28.85 8.07 -36.50
C LYS A 4 -27.42 7.68 -36.12
N GLN A 5 -26.48 8.63 -36.18
CA GLN A 5 -25.10 8.40 -35.78
C GLN A 5 -25.02 8.12 -34.27
N ALA A 6 -25.66 8.96 -33.45
CA ALA A 6 -25.66 8.78 -32.00
C ALA A 6 -26.31 7.45 -31.57
N LEU A 7 -27.33 6.98 -32.29
CA LEU A 7 -27.95 5.68 -32.02
C LEU A 7 -27.01 4.52 -32.38
N GLU A 8 -26.27 4.63 -33.47
CA GLU A 8 -25.30 3.62 -33.88
C GLU A 8 -24.11 3.57 -32.90
N ASP A 9 -23.62 4.73 -32.48
CA ASP A 9 -22.55 4.84 -31.47
C ASP A 9 -23.01 4.21 -30.14
N HIS A 10 -24.24 4.49 -29.70
CA HIS A 10 -24.79 3.90 -28.49
C HIS A 10 -24.98 2.37 -28.62
N ARG A 11 -25.42 1.87 -29.79
CA ARG A 11 -25.47 0.42 -30.07
C ARG A 11 -24.09 -0.22 -30.02
N LEU A 12 -23.07 0.43 -30.59
CA LEU A 12 -21.70 -0.04 -30.57
C LEU A 12 -21.17 -0.10 -29.13
N GLN A 13 -21.42 0.94 -28.34
CA GLN A 13 -21.06 0.99 -26.93
C GLN A 13 -21.72 -0.12 -26.11
N LEU A 14 -23.03 -0.34 -26.29
CA LEU A 14 -23.75 -1.43 -25.61
C LEU A 14 -23.22 -2.81 -26.00
N THR A 15 -22.83 -2.99 -27.27
CA THR A 15 -22.24 -4.24 -27.76
C THR A 15 -20.87 -4.49 -27.12
N ALA A 16 -20.02 -3.47 -27.04
CA ALA A 16 -18.71 -3.56 -26.39
C ALA A 16 -18.85 -3.86 -24.90
N LEU A 17 -19.77 -3.20 -24.18
CA LEU A 17 -20.03 -3.46 -22.77
C LEU A 17 -20.50 -4.90 -22.54
N ARG A 18 -21.41 -5.41 -23.37
CA ARG A 18 -21.86 -6.80 -23.31
C ARG A 18 -20.69 -7.77 -23.45
N GLN A 19 -19.79 -7.53 -24.39
CA GLN A 19 -18.61 -8.35 -24.61
C GLN A 19 -17.66 -8.36 -23.40
N VAL A 20 -17.44 -7.20 -22.76
CA VAL A 20 -16.60 -7.10 -21.56
C VAL A 20 -17.18 -7.90 -20.40
N VAL A 21 -18.50 -7.86 -20.20
CA VAL A 21 -19.18 -8.64 -19.14
C VAL A 21 -19.04 -10.14 -19.39
N GLU A 22 -19.18 -10.59 -20.64
CA GLU A 22 -18.98 -12.01 -21.00
C GLU A 22 -17.53 -12.46 -20.74
N GLN A 23 -16.55 -11.62 -21.09
CA GLN A 23 -15.14 -11.92 -20.82
C GLN A 23 -14.85 -11.95 -19.32
N MET A 24 -15.44 -11.05 -18.53
CA MET A 24 -15.30 -11.04 -17.07
C MET A 24 -15.83 -12.32 -16.42
N GLY A 25 -16.88 -12.93 -16.98
CA GLY A 25 -17.40 -14.22 -16.52
C GLY A 25 -16.41 -15.39 -16.71
N LEU A 26 -15.67 -15.40 -17.83
CA LEU A 26 -14.63 -16.41 -18.07
C LEU A 26 -13.45 -16.22 -17.11
N VAL A 27 -13.00 -14.97 -16.91
CA VAL A 27 -11.95 -14.65 -15.93
C VAL A 27 -12.35 -15.11 -14.53
N THR A 28 -13.60 -14.85 -14.12
CA THR A 28 -14.13 -15.29 -12.82
C THR A 28 -14.11 -16.81 -12.69
N THR A 29 -14.48 -17.54 -13.74
CA THR A 29 -14.45 -19.01 -13.75
C THR A 29 -13.03 -19.55 -13.63
N LEU A 30 -12.06 -18.97 -14.35
CA LEU A 30 -10.65 -19.36 -14.26
C LEU A 30 -10.07 -19.09 -12.87
N LEU A 31 -10.38 -17.95 -12.26
CA LEU A 31 -9.93 -17.62 -10.90
C LEU A 31 -10.44 -18.64 -9.87
N ASN A 32 -11.71 -19.04 -9.96
CA ASN A 32 -12.28 -20.04 -9.04
C ASN A 32 -11.63 -21.43 -9.18
N HIS A 33 -11.12 -21.79 -10.36
CA HIS A 33 -10.41 -23.06 -10.54
C HIS A 33 -9.01 -23.04 -9.90
N ILE A 34 -8.30 -21.91 -9.97
CA ILE A 34 -6.97 -21.74 -9.35
C ILE A 34 -7.04 -21.84 -7.81
N ASP A 35 -8.09 -21.28 -7.21
CA ASP A 35 -8.32 -21.43 -5.76
C ASP A 35 -8.67 -22.88 -5.36
N ARG A 36 -9.32 -23.63 -6.26
CA ARG A 36 -9.71 -25.03 -5.99
C ARG A 36 -8.53 -25.99 -6.07
N GLU A 37 -7.59 -25.77 -7.01
CA GLU A 37 -6.36 -26.57 -7.09
C GLU A 37 -5.38 -26.27 -5.94
N SER A 38 -5.47 -25.10 -5.30
CA SER A 38 -4.65 -24.76 -4.13
C SER A 38 -5.07 -25.49 -2.84
N SER A 39 -6.24 -26.17 -2.83
CA SER A 39 -6.81 -26.81 -1.63
C SER A 39 -6.80 -28.36 -1.66
N GLU A 40 -6.38 -28.98 -2.75
CA GLU A 40 -6.27 -30.45 -2.87
C GLU A 40 -4.81 -30.88 -2.96
N SER A 41 -4.09 -30.82 -1.84
CA SER A 41 -2.79 -31.48 -1.68
C SER A 41 -2.63 -32.04 -0.28
N GLU A 42 -3.52 -32.96 0.12
CA GLU A 42 -3.19 -33.98 1.11
C GLU A 42 -3.81 -35.35 0.75
N THR A 43 -2.90 -36.30 0.50
CA THR A 43 -3.01 -37.77 0.56
C THR A 43 -3.24 -38.60 -0.71
N SER A 44 -2.26 -39.50 -0.92
CA SER A 44 -2.32 -40.84 -1.53
C SER A 44 -2.06 -41.03 -3.03
N ALA A 45 -0.78 -41.30 -3.29
CA ALA A 45 -0.22 -42.43 -4.06
C ALA A 45 -0.75 -42.77 -5.48
N ALA A 46 0.25 -42.80 -6.38
CA ALA A 46 0.45 -43.66 -7.55
C ALA A 46 0.06 -43.12 -8.95
N HIS A 47 0.99 -43.41 -9.88
CA HIS A 47 0.93 -43.36 -11.35
C HIS A 47 1.37 -42.07 -12.08
N THR A 48 2.64 -42.08 -12.44
CA THR A 48 3.23 -41.56 -13.70
C THR A 48 2.65 -42.30 -14.95
N PRO A 49 2.81 -41.85 -16.22
CA PRO A 49 3.67 -40.76 -16.72
C PRO A 49 3.09 -39.91 -17.93
N GLU A 50 3.85 -38.87 -18.32
CA GLU A 50 4.01 -38.20 -19.65
C GLU A 50 2.83 -37.44 -20.31
N SER A 51 2.99 -36.11 -20.42
CA SER A 51 2.60 -35.41 -21.65
C SER A 51 3.47 -34.17 -21.88
N ASN A 52 4.04 -34.14 -23.06
CA ASN A 52 4.98 -33.18 -23.60
C ASN A 52 4.25 -31.84 -23.87
N GLY A 53 4.63 -30.77 -23.19
CA GLY A 53 4.01 -29.45 -23.39
C GLY A 53 4.96 -28.35 -23.00
N SER A 54 5.73 -27.86 -23.97
CA SER A 54 6.60 -26.69 -23.91
C SER A 54 6.04 -25.59 -23.00
N GLU A 55 6.58 -25.48 -21.78
CA GLU A 55 6.27 -24.39 -20.87
C GLU A 55 6.83 -23.10 -21.47
N ARG A 56 5.96 -22.40 -22.21
CA ARG A 56 6.14 -20.98 -22.50
C ARG A 56 6.13 -20.29 -21.14
N LEU A 57 7.33 -20.07 -20.59
CA LEU A 57 7.57 -19.15 -19.48
C LEU A 57 7.07 -17.78 -19.90
N LEU A 58 5.79 -17.51 -19.67
CA LEU A 58 5.26 -16.16 -19.77
C LEU A 58 5.87 -15.37 -18.62
N PRO A 59 6.42 -14.17 -18.88
CA PRO A 59 6.96 -13.33 -17.81
C PRO A 59 5.82 -13.07 -16.81
N GLN A 60 6.00 -13.55 -15.58
CA GLN A 60 5.10 -13.30 -14.48
C GLN A 60 5.21 -11.82 -14.11
N ILE A 61 4.38 -10.99 -14.73
CA ILE A 61 4.27 -9.58 -14.37
C ILE A 61 3.47 -9.55 -13.06
N SER A 62 4.19 -9.61 -11.94
CA SER A 62 3.61 -9.37 -10.63
C SER A 62 3.23 -7.89 -10.52
N VAL A 63 1.96 -7.56 -10.74
CA VAL A 63 1.43 -6.19 -10.60
C VAL A 63 1.17 -5.83 -9.12
N THR A 64 1.89 -6.46 -8.19
CA THR A 64 1.80 -6.16 -6.75
C THR A 64 3.16 -5.86 -6.13
N ASP A 65 4.08 -5.27 -6.89
CA ASP A 65 5.27 -4.66 -6.30
C ASP A 65 4.91 -3.28 -5.71
N SER A 66 3.90 -3.23 -4.85
CA SER A 66 3.87 -2.19 -3.83
C SER A 66 5.02 -2.57 -2.90
N SER A 67 6.16 -1.88 -3.05
CA SER A 67 7.37 -2.14 -2.28
C SER A 67 7.10 -1.81 -0.81
N VAL A 68 6.48 -2.75 -0.10
CA VAL A 68 6.18 -2.66 1.33
C VAL A 68 7.50 -2.47 2.07
N ASP A 69 7.71 -1.33 2.74
CA ASP A 69 8.93 -1.13 3.53
C ASP A 69 8.89 -2.06 4.76
N PRO A 70 9.71 -3.12 4.80
CA PRO A 70 9.68 -4.08 5.91
C PRO A 70 10.11 -3.42 7.23
N ARG A 71 10.90 -2.34 7.18
CA ARG A 71 11.34 -1.60 8.37
C ARG A 71 10.19 -0.83 8.99
N LEU A 72 9.27 -0.30 8.18
CA LEU A 72 8.06 0.34 8.69
C LEU A 72 7.17 -0.67 9.41
N VAL A 73 6.95 -1.84 8.79
CA VAL A 73 6.15 -2.92 9.38
C VAL A 73 6.74 -3.35 10.73
N GLU A 74 8.04 -3.59 10.79
CA GLU A 74 8.70 -3.99 12.03
C GLU A 74 8.61 -2.90 13.09
N TRP A 75 8.89 -1.64 12.72
CA TRP A 75 8.77 -0.52 13.65
C TRP A 75 7.35 -0.38 14.23
N LEU A 76 6.30 -0.48 13.40
CA LEU A 76 4.91 -0.42 13.88
C LEU A 76 4.55 -1.62 14.78
N ARG A 77 5.09 -2.82 14.50
CA ARG A 77 4.91 -4.00 15.36
C ARG A 77 5.57 -3.82 16.73
N THR A 78 6.73 -3.16 16.82
CA THR A 78 7.36 -2.83 18.12
C THR A 78 6.46 -1.92 18.98
N LEU A 79 5.64 -1.08 18.34
CA LEU A 79 4.65 -0.23 18.99
C LEU A 79 3.34 -0.97 19.34
N ARG A 80 3.28 -2.30 19.17
CA ARG A 80 2.08 -3.13 19.42
C ARG A 80 0.85 -2.64 18.64
N ILE A 81 1.06 -2.28 17.38
CA ILE A 81 0.00 -1.87 16.46
C ILE A 81 -0.53 -3.12 15.74
N ASP A 82 -1.85 -3.22 15.62
CA ASP A 82 -2.51 -4.34 14.96
C ASP A 82 -2.32 -4.30 13.43
N GLN A 83 -2.37 -5.48 12.79
CA GLN A 83 -2.09 -5.60 11.35
C GLN A 83 -3.01 -4.71 10.51
N ARG A 84 -4.31 -4.62 10.84
CA ARG A 84 -5.26 -3.76 10.12
C ARG A 84 -4.86 -2.28 10.16
N SER A 85 -4.29 -1.83 11.28
CA SER A 85 -3.77 -0.47 11.40
C SER A 85 -2.45 -0.30 10.62
N ILE A 86 -1.60 -1.33 10.55
CA ILE A 86 -0.37 -1.34 9.75
C ILE A 86 -0.70 -1.27 8.26
N ASP A 87 -1.68 -2.05 7.79
CA ASP A 87 -2.08 -2.09 6.38
C ASP A 87 -2.52 -0.71 5.86
N LYS A 88 -3.06 0.14 6.74
CA LYS A 88 -3.41 1.52 6.38
C LYS A 88 -2.19 2.38 6.06
N PHE A 89 -1.06 2.16 6.72
CA PHE A 89 0.19 2.85 6.34
C PHE A 89 0.72 2.33 5.01
N LEU A 90 0.62 1.01 4.79
CA LEU A 90 1.13 0.37 3.56
C LEU A 90 0.29 0.72 2.33
N MET A 91 -1.02 0.88 2.50
CA MET A 91 -1.95 1.27 1.43
C MET A 91 -1.71 2.70 0.94
N GLU A 92 -1.17 3.57 1.80
CA GLU A 92 -0.75 4.93 1.45
C GLU A 92 0.74 4.97 1.03
N GLU A 93 1.37 3.81 0.82
CA GLU A 93 2.75 3.67 0.33
C GLU A 93 3.80 4.37 1.20
N TYR A 94 3.53 4.56 2.50
CA TYR A 94 4.51 5.15 3.41
C TYR A 94 5.72 4.24 3.58
N CYS A 95 6.92 4.83 3.56
CA CYS A 95 8.12 4.19 4.07
C CYS A 95 8.45 4.67 5.50
N LEU A 96 9.38 3.98 6.18
CA LEU A 96 9.76 4.36 7.55
C LEU A 96 10.33 5.79 7.60
N ASP A 97 11.09 6.17 6.58
CA ASP A 97 11.70 7.50 6.50
C ASP A 97 10.64 8.60 6.42
N ASP A 98 9.60 8.40 5.60
CA ASP A 98 8.49 9.35 5.45
C ASP A 98 7.75 9.58 6.77
N VAL A 99 7.46 8.48 7.47
CA VAL A 99 6.77 8.50 8.76
C VAL A 99 7.61 9.24 9.82
N LEU A 100 8.91 8.97 9.87
CA LEU A 100 9.78 9.55 10.88
C LEU A 100 10.15 11.01 10.59
N HIS A 101 10.30 11.42 9.32
CA HIS A 101 10.79 12.75 8.97
C HIS A 101 9.69 13.74 8.59
N TYR A 102 8.67 13.33 7.84
CA TYR A 102 7.76 14.24 7.14
C TYR A 102 6.33 14.20 7.64
N VAL A 103 5.84 13.03 8.08
CA VAL A 103 4.46 12.87 8.55
C VAL A 103 4.13 13.83 9.70
N ASN A 104 3.02 14.55 9.56
CA ASN A 104 2.47 15.42 10.60
C ASN A 104 1.28 14.75 11.31
N ARG A 105 0.72 15.41 12.33
CA ARG A 105 -0.38 14.85 13.10
C ARG A 105 -1.68 14.70 12.31
N GLU A 106 -1.92 15.58 11.34
CA GLU A 106 -3.10 15.55 10.48
C GLU A 106 -3.03 14.37 9.50
N ASP A 107 -1.85 14.04 8.99
CA ASP A 107 -1.64 12.89 8.09
C ASP A 107 -1.99 11.58 8.81
N ILE A 108 -1.58 11.42 10.07
CA ILE A 108 -1.95 10.25 10.87
C ILE A 108 -3.46 10.20 11.13
N ARG A 109 -4.11 11.36 11.31
CA ARG A 109 -5.58 11.41 11.50
C ARG A 109 -6.31 10.95 10.24
N LYS A 110 -5.80 11.30 9.05
CA LYS A 110 -6.39 10.90 7.77
C LYS A 110 -6.34 9.39 7.52
N LEU A 111 -5.40 8.67 8.13
CA LEU A 111 -5.38 7.20 8.12
C LEU A 111 -6.60 6.57 8.83
N GLY A 112 -7.35 7.35 9.62
CA GLY A 112 -8.55 6.87 10.32
C GLY A 112 -8.23 5.77 11.35
N LEU A 113 -7.10 5.91 12.04
CA LEU A 113 -6.71 4.98 13.11
C LEU A 113 -7.60 5.17 14.34
N ARG A 114 -7.63 4.18 15.23
CA ARG A 114 -8.22 4.37 16.56
C ARG A 114 -7.40 5.43 17.31
N GLY A 115 -8.04 6.35 18.02
CA GLY A 115 -7.33 7.47 18.68
C GLY A 115 -6.18 7.05 19.61
N GLY A 116 -6.28 5.90 20.28
CA GLY A 116 -5.18 5.35 21.09
C GLY A 116 -3.97 4.89 20.26
N VAL A 117 -4.20 4.36 19.06
CA VAL A 117 -3.15 3.95 18.11
C VAL A 117 -2.50 5.19 17.50
N GLU A 118 -3.31 6.16 17.03
CA GLU A 118 -2.84 7.46 16.55
C GLU A 118 -1.91 8.12 17.58
N LEU A 119 -2.35 8.20 18.84
CA LEU A 119 -1.56 8.83 19.90
C LEU A 119 -0.22 8.12 20.14
N ARG A 120 -0.20 6.79 20.05
CA ARG A 120 1.01 5.99 20.26
C ARG A 120 2.02 6.20 19.14
N VAL A 121 1.57 6.16 17.89
CA VAL A 121 2.41 6.44 16.72
C VAL A 121 2.98 7.84 16.81
N TRP A 122 2.13 8.85 17.05
CA TRP A 122 2.57 10.24 17.14
C TRP A 122 3.60 10.45 18.26
N LYS A 123 3.38 9.86 19.44
CA LYS A 123 4.36 9.93 20.54
C LYS A 123 5.70 9.30 20.14
N ALA A 124 5.69 8.18 19.44
CA ALA A 124 6.91 7.51 18.99
C ALA A 124 7.68 8.37 17.96
N ILE A 125 6.97 8.98 16.99
CA ILE A 125 7.57 9.90 16.01
C ILE A 125 8.22 11.09 16.70
N VAL A 126 7.50 11.77 17.61
CA VAL A 126 8.02 12.94 18.33
C VAL A 126 9.23 12.59 19.17
N LYS A 127 9.20 11.44 19.87
CA LYS A 127 10.35 10.93 20.63
C LYS A 127 11.56 10.72 19.72
N TRP A 128 11.36 10.01 18.60
CA TRP A 128 12.43 9.74 17.65
C TRP A 128 13.05 11.03 17.09
N ARG A 129 12.22 12.00 16.67
CA ARG A 129 12.70 13.30 16.17
C ARG A 129 13.50 14.07 17.21
N LYS A 130 13.11 14.02 18.48
CA LYS A 130 13.84 14.67 19.56
C LYS A 130 15.24 14.07 19.75
N GLU A 131 15.36 12.75 19.60
CA GLU A 131 16.61 12.02 19.77
C GLU A 131 17.54 12.15 18.55
N HIS A 132 16.99 12.23 17.33
CA HIS A 132 17.76 12.15 16.09
C HIS A 132 17.88 13.48 15.34
N ARG A 133 17.10 14.50 15.72
CA ARG A 133 17.18 15.85 15.17
C ARG A 133 17.46 16.86 16.29
N PRO A 134 18.65 16.81 16.91
CA PRO A 134 19.04 17.81 17.90
C PRO A 134 18.92 19.19 17.25
N GLY A 135 18.20 20.09 17.93
CA GLY A 135 17.66 21.31 17.34
C GLY A 135 18.71 22.12 16.59
N VAL A 136 18.29 22.67 15.45
CA VAL A 136 18.87 23.88 14.89
C VAL A 136 18.90 24.90 16.03
N THR A 137 20.09 25.16 16.56
CA THR A 137 20.34 26.26 17.51
C THR A 137 19.81 27.55 16.88
N PRO A 138 19.00 28.37 17.58
CA PRO A 138 18.71 29.71 17.11
C PRO A 138 20.05 30.47 17.09
N SER A 139 20.61 30.64 15.91
CA SER A 139 21.76 31.48 15.65
C SER A 139 21.33 32.94 15.77
N HIS A 140 21.16 33.41 17.00
CA HIS A 140 21.25 34.82 17.32
C HIS A 140 22.01 34.97 18.64
N PRO A 141 23.27 35.44 18.62
CA PRO A 141 23.90 35.89 19.86
C PRO A 141 23.09 37.07 20.36
N VAL A 142 22.52 36.93 21.56
CA VAL A 142 22.09 38.07 22.35
C VAL A 142 23.34 38.92 22.57
N VAL A 143 23.47 39.98 21.78
CA VAL A 143 24.43 41.04 22.06
C VAL A 143 23.91 41.72 23.32
N ASP A 144 24.44 41.29 24.46
CA ASP A 144 24.32 42.02 25.72
C ASP A 144 24.99 43.38 25.52
N ARG A 145 24.20 44.35 25.06
CA ARG A 145 24.60 45.76 25.00
C ARG A 145 24.49 46.35 26.41
N ASN A 146 25.37 45.90 27.30
CA ASN A 146 25.61 46.56 28.58
C ASN A 146 26.47 47.81 28.31
N HIS A 147 25.82 48.91 27.93
CA HIS A 147 26.37 50.25 28.12
C HIS A 147 26.30 50.61 29.61
N ASN A 148 27.39 50.41 30.35
CA ASN A 148 27.81 51.34 31.40
C ASN A 148 29.18 50.96 31.99
N GLN A 149 30.20 51.76 31.65
CA GLN A 149 31.13 52.44 32.57
C GLN A 149 32.43 52.77 31.84
N LEU A 150 32.61 54.05 31.52
CA LEU A 150 33.69 54.92 32.03
C LEU A 150 33.27 56.39 31.80
#